data_AF-A0A7W7VNY1-F1
#
_entry.id   AF-A0A7W7VNY1-F1
#
_cell.length_a   1.000
_cell.length_b   1.000
_cell.length_c   1.000
_cell.angle_alpha   90.00
_cell.angle_beta   90.00
_cell.angle_gamma   90.00
#
_symmetry.space_group_name_H-M   'P 1'
#
loop_
_entity.id
_entity.type
_entity.pdbx_description
1 polymer ?
#
loop_
_entity_poly.entity_id
_entity_poly.type
_entity_poly.pdbx_seq_one_letter_code
_entity_poly.pdbx_strand_id
1 'polypeptide(L)'
;MSTTTRATVPDVRWLLRLDAGLETVLTVVCVILAYGLLGTDRWRVPSWLSTPVLLVVAIALLLAAALLWWLSDRPIPAAVRAVAVANGVTALAFLTWAIIGLGADVRLRVLLAVTAVLLGVLATTQFSWTIRPSGENTS
;
A
#
# COMPACT_ATOMS: atom_id res chain seq x y z
N MET A 1 -13.06 1.21 30.87
CA MET A 1 -14.24 1.01 30.00
C MET A 1 -13.73 1.08 28.56
N SER A 2 -13.30 -0.06 28.02
CA SER A 2 -12.63 -0.12 26.72
C SER A 2 -13.70 -0.25 25.63
N THR A 3 -13.93 0.83 24.89
CA THR A 3 -14.76 0.83 23.68
C THR A 3 -14.06 -0.01 22.61
N THR A 4 -14.32 -1.30 22.62
CA THR A 4 -13.90 -2.22 21.55
C THR A 4 -14.77 -1.96 20.34
N THR A 5 -14.42 -0.94 19.54
CA THR A 5 -15.18 -0.57 18.35
C THR A 5 -15.18 -1.75 17.36
N ARG A 6 -16.34 -2.40 17.19
CA ARG A 6 -16.57 -3.39 16.13
C ARG A 6 -16.47 -2.66 14.79
N ALA A 7 -15.44 -2.93 14.00
CA ALA A 7 -15.39 -2.47 12.62
C ALA A 7 -16.50 -3.18 11.84
N THR A 8 -17.45 -2.40 11.34
CA THR A 8 -18.60 -2.85 10.57
C THR A 8 -18.19 -3.09 9.09
N VAL A 9 -18.97 -3.84 8.32
CA VAL A 9 -18.72 -4.06 6.87
C VAL A 9 -18.50 -2.74 6.09
N PRO A 10 -19.22 -1.64 6.37
CA PRO A 10 -18.91 -0.31 5.85
C PRO A 10 -17.45 0.15 6.09
N ASP A 11 -16.88 -0.14 7.25
CA ASP A 11 -15.52 0.28 7.62
C ASP A 11 -14.46 -0.45 6.78
N VAL A 12 -14.72 -1.72 6.45
CA VAL A 12 -13.83 -2.53 5.60
C VAL A 12 -13.86 -2.06 4.16
N ARG A 13 -15.06 -1.77 3.63
CA ARG A 13 -15.23 -1.22 2.28
C ARG A 13 -14.50 0.11 2.15
N TRP A 14 -14.59 0.97 3.17
CA TRP A 14 -13.82 2.21 3.20
C TRP A 14 -12.32 1.90 3.23
N LEU A 15 -11.83 1.06 4.16
CA LEU A 15 -10.40 0.68 4.20
C LEU A 15 -9.85 0.22 2.85
N LEU A 16 -10.58 -0.64 2.12
CA LEU A 16 -10.17 -1.12 0.79
C LEU A 16 -10.17 -0.02 -0.28
N ARG A 17 -11.11 0.93 -0.22
CA ARG A 17 -11.12 2.09 -1.13
C ARG A 17 -10.01 3.09 -0.84
N LEU A 18 -9.65 3.27 0.44
CA LEU A 18 -8.52 4.10 0.86
C LEU A 18 -7.23 3.52 0.31
N ASP A 19 -7.06 2.21 0.48
CA ASP A 19 -5.91 1.45 -0.04
C ASP A 19 -5.84 1.55 -1.58
N ALA A 20 -6.96 1.31 -2.28
CA ALA A 20 -7.02 1.49 -3.74
C ALA A 20 -6.65 2.92 -4.20
N GLY A 21 -7.08 3.94 -3.46
CA GLY A 21 -6.71 5.33 -3.72
C GLY A 21 -5.23 5.59 -3.53
N LEU A 22 -4.63 5.06 -2.46
CA LEU A 22 -3.20 5.18 -2.17
C LEU A 22 -2.34 4.48 -3.24
N GLU A 23 -2.71 3.26 -3.63
CA GLU A 23 -2.09 2.49 -4.72
C GLU A 23 -2.15 3.25 -6.06
N THR A 24 -3.27 3.92 -6.34
CA THR A 24 -3.42 4.75 -7.54
C THR A 24 -2.49 5.97 -7.50
N VAL A 25 -2.37 6.65 -6.35
CA VAL A 25 -1.44 7.77 -6.19
C VAL A 25 0.01 7.30 -6.36
N LEU A 26 0.39 6.18 -5.76
CA LEU A 26 1.72 5.59 -5.92
C LEU A 26 2.00 5.20 -7.38
N THR A 27 1.01 4.65 -8.08
CA THR A 27 1.08 4.36 -9.52
C THR A 27 1.45 5.62 -10.30
N VAL A 28 0.74 6.72 -10.05
CA VAL A 28 1.00 8.02 -10.72
C VAL A 28 2.41 8.52 -10.39
N VAL A 29 2.84 8.44 -9.12
CA VAL A 29 4.19 8.84 -8.70
C VAL A 29 5.25 8.00 -9.41
N CYS A 30 5.07 6.68 -9.50
CA CYS A 30 5.99 5.80 -10.23
C CYS A 30 6.10 6.19 -11.71
N VAL A 31 4.98 6.49 -12.37
CA VAL A 31 4.97 6.94 -13.78
C VAL A 31 5.67 8.28 -13.92
N ILE A 32 5.39 9.26 -13.06
CA ILE A 32 6.05 10.58 -13.06
C ILE A 32 7.57 10.42 -12.93
N LEU A 33 8.01 9.62 -11.96
CA LEU A 33 9.44 9.34 -11.73
C LEU A 33 10.08 8.57 -12.90
N ALA A 34 9.36 7.62 -13.50
CA ALA A 34 9.85 6.81 -14.61
C ALA A 34 10.16 7.63 -15.87
N TYR A 35 9.36 8.67 -16.13
CA TYR A 35 9.49 9.55 -17.28
C TYR A 35 10.17 10.89 -16.98
N GLY A 36 10.59 11.12 -15.73
CA GLY A 36 11.20 12.40 -15.32
C GLY A 36 10.25 13.60 -15.43
N LEU A 37 8.94 13.37 -15.40
CA LEU A 37 7.95 14.44 -15.49
C LEU A 37 8.06 15.32 -14.24
N LEU A 38 7.95 16.64 -14.39
CA LEU A 38 8.04 17.64 -13.29
C LEU A 38 9.46 17.97 -12.76
N GLY A 39 10.52 17.70 -13.53
CA GLY A 39 11.88 18.11 -13.12
C GLY A 39 12.40 17.29 -11.94
N THR A 40 12.04 16.00 -11.90
CA THR A 40 12.47 15.05 -10.87
C THR A 40 13.92 14.58 -11.05
N ASP A 41 14.75 15.28 -11.83
CA ASP A 41 16.18 14.97 -12.04
C ASP A 41 16.99 14.89 -10.73
N ARG A 42 16.50 15.56 -9.67
CA ARG A 42 17.05 15.53 -8.31
C ARG A 42 16.67 14.26 -7.53
N TRP A 43 15.60 13.57 -7.94
CA TRP A 43 15.17 12.29 -7.39
C TRP A 43 15.95 11.19 -8.11
N ARG A 44 17.27 11.16 -7.88
CA ARG A 44 18.16 10.19 -8.52
C ARG A 44 17.83 8.77 -8.06
N VAL A 45 17.03 8.08 -8.86
CA VAL A 45 16.91 6.62 -8.84
C VAL A 45 18.14 6.05 -9.58
N PRO A 46 18.78 4.97 -9.12
CA PRO A 46 19.93 4.38 -9.82
C PRO A 46 19.58 4.11 -11.29
N SER A 47 20.41 4.57 -12.22
CA SER A 47 20.12 4.60 -13.67
C SER A 47 19.76 3.23 -14.26
N TRP A 48 20.35 2.16 -13.73
CA TRP A 48 20.10 0.76 -14.12
C TRP A 48 18.76 0.19 -13.60
N LEU A 49 18.09 0.88 -12.67
CA LEU A 49 16.77 0.55 -12.13
C LEU A 49 15.64 1.46 -12.66
N SER A 50 15.96 2.50 -13.42
CA SER A 50 15.19 3.75 -13.40
C SER A 50 13.78 3.69 -14.00
N THR A 51 13.61 3.23 -15.24
CA THR A 51 12.30 3.31 -15.92
C THR A 51 11.54 1.98 -15.96
N PRO A 52 12.11 0.85 -16.44
CA PRO A 52 11.34 -0.38 -16.60
C PRO A 52 10.86 -0.94 -15.26
N VAL A 53 11.67 -0.81 -14.18
CA VAL A 53 11.26 -1.26 -12.85
C VAL A 53 10.13 -0.40 -12.32
N LEU A 54 10.22 0.93 -12.44
CA LEU A 54 9.15 1.83 -11.99
C LEU A 54 7.85 1.61 -12.76
N LEU A 55 7.91 1.29 -14.06
CA LEU A 55 6.72 0.94 -14.84
C LEU A 55 6.14 -0.42 -14.45
N VAL A 56 6.97 -1.45 -14.21
CA VAL A 56 6.50 -2.74 -13.69
C VAL A 56 5.83 -2.57 -12.34
N VAL A 57 6.41 -1.76 -11.45
CA VAL A 57 5.81 -1.41 -10.15
C VAL A 57 4.49 -0.66 -10.37
N ALA A 58 4.44 0.36 -11.25
CA ALA A 58 3.21 1.08 -11.54
C ALA A 58 2.09 0.16 -12.05
N ILE A 59 2.40 -0.79 -12.94
CA ILE A 59 1.43 -1.78 -13.41
C ILE A 59 0.95 -2.67 -12.26
N ALA A 60 1.86 -3.14 -11.40
CA ALA A 60 1.51 -3.96 -10.25
C ALA A 60 0.59 -3.21 -9.27
N LEU A 61 0.91 -1.94 -8.94
CA LEU A 61 0.10 -1.07 -8.08
C LEU A 61 -1.27 -0.79 -8.70
N LEU A 62 -1.35 -0.57 -10.02
CA LEU A 62 -2.63 -0.36 -10.72
C LEU A 62 -3.52 -1.61 -10.67
N LEU A 63 -2.93 -2.79 -10.88
CA LEU A 63 -3.65 -4.07 -10.75
C LEU A 63 -4.11 -4.30 -9.32
N ALA A 64 -3.28 -3.96 -8.32
CA ALA A 64 -3.65 -3.99 -6.92
C ALA A 64 -4.82 -3.04 -6.62
N ALA A 65 -4.78 -1.79 -7.09
CA ALA A 65 -5.85 -0.83 -6.93
C ALA A 65 -7.18 -1.31 -7.54
N ALA A 66 -7.13 -1.89 -8.75
CA ALA A 66 -8.31 -2.46 -9.40
C ALA A 66 -8.88 -3.65 -8.60
N LEU A 67 -8.01 -4.53 -8.10
CA LEU A 67 -8.41 -5.66 -7.26
C LEU A 67 -9.03 -5.20 -5.93
N LEU A 68 -8.42 -4.20 -5.27
CA LEU A 68 -8.93 -3.62 -4.02
C LEU A 68 -10.28 -2.95 -4.20
N TRP A 69 -10.44 -2.21 -5.30
CA TRP A 69 -11.71 -1.60 -5.67
C TRP A 69 -12.80 -2.67 -5.86
N TRP A 70 -12.49 -3.73 -6.61
CA TRP A 70 -13.40 -4.86 -6.82
C TRP A 70 -13.74 -5.58 -5.49
N LEU A 71 -12.75 -5.82 -4.64
CA LEU A 71 -12.93 -6.42 -3.31
C LEU A 71 -13.73 -5.51 -2.36
N SER A 72 -13.73 -4.19 -2.58
CA SER A 72 -14.51 -3.26 -1.75
C SER A 72 -16.02 -3.49 -1.87
N ASP A 73 -16.48 -4.00 -3.03
CA ASP A 73 -17.88 -4.34 -3.24
C ASP A 73 -18.23 -5.72 -2.63
N ARG A 74 -17.25 -6.63 -2.54
CA ARG A 74 -17.40 -8.00 -2.01
C ARG A 74 -16.19 -8.38 -1.12
N PRO A 75 -16.14 -7.91 0.15
CA PRO A 75 -14.97 -8.14 1.00
C PRO A 75 -14.86 -9.62 1.41
N ILE A 76 -13.92 -10.34 0.81
CA ILE A 76 -13.62 -11.75 1.11
C ILE A 76 -12.46 -11.81 2.13
N PRO A 77 -12.62 -12.41 3.32
CA PRO A 77 -11.59 -12.42 4.36
C PRO A 77 -10.22 -12.95 3.92
N ALA A 78 -10.19 -14.04 3.14
CA ALA A 78 -8.94 -14.60 2.63
C ALA A 78 -8.21 -13.63 1.68
N ALA A 79 -8.96 -12.93 0.82
CA ALA A 79 -8.39 -11.95 -0.11
C ALA A 79 -7.86 -10.71 0.64
N VAL A 80 -8.61 -10.20 1.62
CA VAL A 80 -8.17 -9.09 2.47
C VAL A 80 -6.91 -9.45 3.27
N ARG A 81 -6.78 -10.71 3.71
CA ARG A 81 -5.57 -11.18 4.40
C ARG A 81 -4.37 -11.25 3.46
N ALA A 82 -4.57 -11.72 2.23
CA ALA A 82 -3.51 -11.76 1.22
C ALA A 82 -3.01 -10.35 0.87
N VAL A 83 -3.93 -9.40 0.71
CA VAL A 83 -3.61 -7.96 0.55
C VAL A 83 -2.83 -7.44 1.75
N ALA A 84 -3.28 -7.72 2.96
CA ALA A 84 -2.60 -7.26 4.17
C ALA A 84 -1.14 -7.74 4.24
N VAL A 85 -0.90 -9.00 3.87
CA VAL A 85 0.44 -9.57 3.79
C VAL A 85 1.26 -8.88 2.70
N ALA A 86 0.69 -8.68 1.51
CA ALA A 86 1.36 -7.98 0.42
C ALA A 86 1.76 -6.55 0.82
N ASN A 87 0.84 -5.77 1.40
CA ASN A 87 1.10 -4.43 1.91
C ASN A 87 2.20 -4.43 2.99
N GLY A 88 2.20 -5.42 3.88
CA GLY A 88 3.26 -5.60 4.88
C GLY A 88 4.64 -5.86 4.26
N VAL A 89 4.71 -6.72 3.23
CA VAL A 89 5.96 -6.98 2.48
C VAL A 89 6.43 -5.72 1.75
N THR A 90 5.54 -4.99 1.09
CA THR A 90 5.85 -3.73 0.39
C THR A 90 6.34 -2.66 1.37
N ALA A 91 5.71 -2.54 2.54
CA ALA A 91 6.15 -1.64 3.60
C ALA A 91 7.59 -1.93 4.05
N LEU A 92 7.92 -3.20 4.28
CA LEU A 92 9.28 -3.62 4.65
C LEU A 92 10.29 -3.34 3.54
N ALA A 93 9.93 -3.57 2.28
CA ALA A 93 10.79 -3.27 1.14
C ALA A 93 11.08 -1.76 1.05
N PHE A 94 10.06 -0.90 1.18
CA PHE A 94 10.23 0.55 1.17
C PHE A 94 11.01 1.07 2.37
N LEU A 95 10.76 0.53 3.57
CA LEU A 95 11.52 0.90 4.76
C LEU A 95 12.99 0.50 4.63
N THR A 96 13.26 -0.71 4.14
CA THR A 96 14.61 -1.19 3.86
C THR A 96 15.29 -0.22 2.88
N TRP A 97 14.64 0.10 1.77
CA TRP A 97 15.20 1.01 0.79
C TRP A 97 15.45 2.42 1.33
N ALA A 98 14.54 2.97 2.15
CA ALA A 98 14.72 4.27 2.79
C ALA A 98 15.97 4.32 3.69
N ILE A 99 16.32 3.20 4.34
CA ILE A 99 17.46 3.07 5.25
C ILE A 99 18.75 2.82 4.45
N ILE A 100 18.80 1.75 3.67
CA ILE A 100 20.03 1.23 3.05
C ILE A 100 20.26 1.70 1.61
N GLY A 101 19.31 2.40 0.99
CA GLY A 101 19.40 2.87 -0.39
C GLY A 101 20.53 3.87 -0.62
N LEU A 102 21.67 3.40 -1.12
CA LEU A 102 22.80 4.25 -1.49
C LEU A 102 22.42 5.17 -2.66
N GLY A 103 22.72 6.47 -2.53
CA GLY A 103 22.50 7.47 -3.57
C GLY A 103 21.10 8.09 -3.64
N ALA A 104 20.14 7.64 -2.81
CA ALA A 104 18.81 8.25 -2.73
C ALA A 104 18.84 9.58 -1.96
N ASP A 105 18.27 10.63 -2.55
CA ASP A 105 18.06 11.95 -1.93
C ASP A 105 17.21 11.83 -0.65
N VAL A 106 17.42 12.72 0.32
CA VAL A 106 16.68 12.75 1.59
C VAL A 106 15.17 12.83 1.36
N ARG A 107 14.70 13.58 0.35
CA ARG A 107 13.26 13.71 0.05
C ARG A 107 12.65 12.38 -0.37
N LEU A 108 13.36 11.61 -1.20
CA LEU A 108 12.93 10.29 -1.63
C LEU A 108 12.93 9.30 -0.45
N ARG A 109 13.93 9.35 0.42
CA ARG A 109 13.97 8.53 1.64
C ARG A 109 12.81 8.83 2.58
N VAL A 110 12.48 10.11 2.79
CA VAL A 110 11.33 10.53 3.59
C VAL A 110 10.03 10.05 2.95
N LEU A 111 9.87 10.19 1.63
CA LEU A 111 8.69 9.68 0.92
C LEU A 111 8.54 8.16 1.12
N LEU A 112 9.61 7.38 0.89
CA LEU A 112 9.60 5.93 1.09
C LEU A 112 9.27 5.54 2.52
N ALA A 113 9.81 6.25 3.51
CA ALA A 113 9.52 6.00 4.93
C ALA A 113 8.05 6.29 5.27
N VAL A 114 7.51 7.42 4.80
CA VAL A 114 6.09 7.77 4.99
C VAL A 114 5.18 6.71 4.33
N THR A 115 5.48 6.32 3.09
CA THR A 115 4.72 5.28 2.40
C THR A 115 4.80 3.94 3.13
N ALA A 116 5.97 3.56 3.65
CA ALA A 116 6.14 2.35 4.44
C ALA A 116 5.28 2.36 5.71
N VAL A 117 5.22 3.49 6.42
CA VAL A 117 4.36 3.65 7.60
C VAL A 117 2.88 3.51 7.22
N LEU A 118 2.43 4.18 6.15
CA LEU A 118 1.04 4.11 5.69
C LEU A 118 0.65 2.67 5.31
N LEU A 119 1.48 1.98 4.52
CA LEU A 119 1.27 0.58 4.14
C LEU A 119 1.27 -0.35 5.37
N GLY A 120 2.16 -0.11 6.34
CA GLY A 120 2.21 -0.88 7.59
C GLY A 120 0.93 -0.71 8.43
N VAL A 121 0.40 0.51 8.53
CA VAL A 121 -0.88 0.79 9.20
C VAL A 121 -2.02 0.08 8.48
N LEU A 122 -2.08 0.15 7.15
CA LEU A 122 -3.11 -0.53 6.34
C LEU A 122 -3.04 -2.05 6.51
N ALA A 123 -1.85 -2.64 6.38
CA ALA A 123 -1.61 -4.06 6.58
C ALA A 123 -2.08 -4.52 7.97
N THR A 124 -1.68 -3.81 9.02
CA THR A 124 -2.06 -4.15 10.40
C THR A 124 -3.58 -4.06 10.59
N THR A 125 -4.21 -3.05 10.01
CA THR A 125 -5.66 -2.82 10.13
C THR A 125 -6.46 -3.89 9.39
N GLN A 126 -6.06 -4.22 8.15
CA GLN A 126 -6.64 -5.29 7.35
C GLN A 126 -6.46 -6.66 8.02
N PHE A 127 -5.26 -6.96 8.52
CA PHE A 127 -4.98 -8.22 9.21
C PHE A 127 -5.79 -8.36 10.50
N SER A 128 -5.88 -7.29 11.30
CA SER A 128 -6.68 -7.23 12.53
C SER A 128 -8.16 -7.47 12.26
N TRP A 129 -8.69 -7.01 11.12
CA TRP A 129 -10.05 -7.32 10.72
C TRP A 129 -10.24 -8.81 10.43
N THR A 130 -9.30 -9.44 9.72
CA THR A 130 -9.42 -10.86 9.32
C THR A 130 -9.34 -11.86 10.49
N ILE A 131 -8.79 -11.45 11.63
CA ILE A 131 -8.64 -12.31 12.82
C ILE A 131 -9.85 -12.18 13.77
N ARG A 132 -10.70 -11.15 13.61
CA ARG A 132 -11.85 -10.99 14.52
C ARG A 132 -12.80 -12.18 14.32
N PRO A 133 -13.07 -12.98 15.37
CA PRO A 133 -14.05 -14.03 15.29
C PRO A 133 -15.39 -13.39 14.92
N SER A 134 -15.95 -13.81 13.78
CA SER A 134 -17.35 -13.59 13.46
C SER A 134 -18.14 -14.10 14.67
N GLY A 135 -18.71 -13.17 15.43
CA GLY A 135 -19.41 -13.49 16.67
C GLY A 135 -20.34 -14.67 16.44
N GLU A 136 -20.22 -15.65 17.34
CA GLU A 136 -21.11 -16.78 17.47
C GLU A 136 -22.56 -16.31 17.25
N ASN A 137 -23.22 -16.89 16.25
CA ASN A 137 -24.67 -16.91 16.21
C ASN A 137 -25.15 -17.79 17.37
N THR A 138 -25.22 -17.22 18.57
CA THR A 138 -26.07 -17.73 19.65
C THR A 138 -27.39 -16.99 19.61
N SER A 139 -28.29 -17.46 18.75
CA SER A 139 -29.74 -17.42 18.94
C SER A 139 -30.42 -18.28 17.89
#